data_AF-A0A1D2RBQ5-F1
#
_entry.id   AF-A0A1D2RBQ5-F1
#
_cell.length_a   1.000
_cell.length_b   1.000
_cell.length_c   1.000
_cell.angle_alpha   90.00
_cell.angle_beta   90.00
_cell.angle_gamma   90.00
#
_symmetry.space_group_name_H-M   'P 1'
#
loop_
_entity.id
_entity.type
_entity.pdbx_description
1 polymer ?
#
loop_
_entity_poly.entity_id
_entity_poly.type
_entity_poly.pdbx_seq_one_letter_code
_entity_poly.pdbx_strand_id
1 'polypeptide(L)'
;MELNLVGEVKNLGDGTVEVITEGEKETLETFMDAIRVKKYPIDVTEVSPTFDKPTGEFDTFRVIMGDLQEEMFEAISGGTTAVKHIQKTLDRMEKTQDEMKQTQDNILGHVEHIPAIEENTADTSPIHWANSSTGWPKWNTRWLR
;
A
#
# COMPACT_ATOMS: atom_id res chain seq x y z
N MET A 1 14.10 -3.35 -15.71
CA MET A 1 14.81 -3.59 -16.99
C MET A 1 13.88 -4.38 -17.87
N GLU A 2 13.86 -4.08 -19.16
CA GLU A 2 13.17 -4.90 -20.15
C GLU A 2 14.22 -5.81 -20.77
N LEU A 3 14.01 -7.12 -20.63
CA LEU A 3 14.88 -8.17 -21.17
C LEU A 3 14.16 -8.66 -22.43
N ASN A 4 14.74 -8.44 -23.61
CA ASN A 4 14.13 -8.78 -24.91
C ASN A 4 14.06 -10.29 -25.11
N LEU A 5 13.26 -10.96 -24.30
CA LEU A 5 13.03 -12.39 -24.26
C LEU A 5 11.67 -12.70 -24.88
N VAL A 6 11.61 -13.83 -25.57
CA VAL A 6 10.36 -14.44 -26.04
C VAL A 6 10.18 -15.77 -25.32
N GLY A 7 8.95 -16.27 -25.24
CA GLY A 7 8.67 -17.49 -24.49
C GLY A 7 7.30 -17.54 -23.87
N GLU A 8 7.16 -18.43 -22.89
CA GLU A 8 5.97 -18.55 -22.08
C GLU A 8 6.29 -18.92 -20.64
N VAL A 9 5.39 -18.51 -19.74
CA VAL A 9 5.43 -18.85 -18.33
C VAL A 9 4.10 -19.43 -17.90
N LYS A 10 4.13 -20.49 -17.08
CA LYS A 10 2.95 -21.20 -16.63
C LYS A 10 3.10 -21.61 -15.15
N ASN A 11 2.05 -21.41 -14.36
CA ASN A 11 1.95 -22.02 -13.04
C ASN A 11 1.55 -23.49 -13.18
N LEU A 12 2.25 -24.37 -12.45
CA LEU A 12 1.92 -25.79 -12.35
C LEU A 12 1.16 -26.04 -11.05
N GLY A 13 0.27 -27.05 -11.05
CA GLY A 13 -0.64 -27.31 -9.93
C GLY A 13 0.02 -27.78 -8.62
N ASP A 14 1.34 -27.98 -8.61
CA ASP A 14 2.13 -28.29 -7.42
C ASP A 14 2.79 -27.05 -6.78
N GLY A 15 2.51 -25.85 -7.30
CA GLY A 15 3.08 -24.59 -6.86
C GLY A 15 4.43 -24.25 -7.50
N THR A 16 4.92 -25.07 -8.43
CA THR A 16 6.08 -24.73 -9.26
C THR A 16 5.68 -23.86 -10.45
N VAL A 17 6.66 -23.17 -11.04
CA VAL A 17 6.46 -22.32 -12.22
C VAL A 17 7.39 -22.82 -13.31
N GLU A 18 6.83 -23.11 -14.48
CA GLU A 18 7.56 -23.45 -15.68
C GLU A 18 7.78 -22.18 -16.51
N VAL A 19 9.01 -21.96 -16.94
CA VAL A 19 9.37 -20.88 -17.88
C VAL A 19 10.13 -21.49 -19.03
N ILE A 20 9.62 -21.31 -20.24
CA ILE A 20 10.31 -21.63 -21.48
C ILE A 20 10.64 -20.29 -22.14
N THR A 21 11.91 -19.99 -22.36
CA THR A 21 12.28 -18.70 -22.93
C THR A 21 13.52 -18.79 -23.83
N GLU A 22 13.50 -17.99 -24.90
CA GLU A 22 14.60 -17.85 -25.85
C GLU A 22 15.12 -16.41 -25.84
N GLY A 23 16.43 -16.28 -25.98
CA GLY A 23 17.09 -14.99 -26.10
C GLY A 23 18.60 -15.11 -26.05
N GLU A 24 19.27 -13.96 -26.04
CA GLU A 24 20.71 -13.89 -25.91
C GLU A 24 21.17 -14.43 -24.56
N LYS A 25 22.30 -15.16 -24.55
CA LYS A 25 22.82 -15.83 -23.35
C LYS A 25 22.93 -14.90 -22.14
N GLU A 26 23.46 -13.70 -22.33
CA GLU A 26 23.62 -12.69 -21.26
C GLU A 26 22.27 -12.22 -20.70
N THR A 27 21.24 -12.16 -21.56
CA THR A 27 19.88 -11.79 -21.17
C THR A 27 19.22 -12.93 -20.38
N LEU A 28 19.45 -14.18 -20.79
CA LEU A 28 18.99 -15.37 -20.05
C LEU A 28 19.63 -15.45 -18.66
N GLU A 29 20.94 -15.20 -18.56
CA GLU A 29 21.65 -15.14 -17.27
C GLU A 29 21.08 -14.04 -16.36
N THR A 30 20.85 -12.85 -16.90
CA THR A 30 20.22 -11.74 -16.16
C THR A 30 18.81 -12.09 -15.69
N PHE A 31 18.04 -12.79 -16.52
CA PHE A 31 16.69 -13.24 -16.18
C PHE A 31 16.71 -14.26 -15.03
N MET A 32 17.60 -15.25 -15.09
CA MET A 32 17.74 -16.27 -14.04
C MET A 32 18.05 -15.68 -12.67
N ASP A 33 18.84 -14.61 -12.62
CA ASP A 33 19.12 -13.92 -11.37
C ASP A 33 17.92 -13.08 -10.89
N ALA A 34 17.23 -12.40 -11.82
CA ALA A 34 16.09 -11.56 -11.51
C ALA A 34 14.89 -12.34 -10.93
N ILE A 35 14.69 -13.60 -11.34
CA ILE A 35 13.58 -14.43 -10.85
C ILE A 35 13.80 -15.00 -9.45
N ARG A 36 15.01 -14.89 -8.86
CA ARG A 36 15.30 -15.35 -7.49
C ARG A 36 14.76 -14.37 -6.45
N VAL A 37 13.44 -14.22 -6.41
CA VAL A 37 12.75 -13.25 -5.55
C VAL A 37 12.54 -13.82 -4.15
N LYS A 38 13.03 -13.07 -3.15
CA LYS A 38 12.82 -13.32 -1.70
C LYS A 38 12.04 -12.15 -1.09
N LYS A 39 10.74 -12.08 -1.36
CA LYS A 39 9.88 -10.98 -0.89
C LYS A 39 8.45 -11.45 -0.73
N TYR A 40 7.97 -11.46 0.52
CA TYR A 40 6.60 -11.80 0.87
C TYR A 40 5.57 -11.14 -0.08
N PRO A 41 4.63 -11.89 -0.69
CA PRO A 41 4.32 -13.32 -0.46
C PRO A 41 5.13 -14.32 -1.31
N ILE A 42 6.13 -13.86 -2.06
CA ILE A 42 6.94 -14.68 -2.98
C ILE A 42 8.21 -15.17 -2.27
N ASP A 43 8.45 -16.48 -2.34
CA ASP A 43 9.67 -17.12 -1.85
C ASP A 43 10.15 -18.16 -2.86
N VAL A 44 11.02 -17.75 -3.79
CA VAL A 44 11.65 -18.69 -4.73
C VAL A 44 12.74 -19.47 -4.01
N THR A 45 12.48 -20.76 -3.79
CA THR A 45 13.37 -21.67 -3.06
C THR A 45 14.46 -22.25 -3.94
N GLU A 46 14.14 -22.53 -5.21
CA GLU A 46 15.04 -23.14 -6.18
C GLU A 46 14.73 -22.63 -7.61
N VAL A 47 15.75 -22.64 -8.47
CA VAL A 47 15.62 -22.44 -9.92
C VAL A 47 16.51 -23.48 -10.59
N SER A 48 15.95 -24.31 -11.46
CA SER A 48 16.60 -25.50 -12.04
C SER A 48 16.60 -25.41 -13.58
N PRO A 49 17.53 -24.64 -14.19
CA PRO A 49 17.51 -24.37 -15.62
C PRO A 49 18.03 -25.53 -16.46
N THR A 50 17.45 -25.71 -17.63
CA THR A 50 17.97 -26.55 -18.72
C THR A 50 18.19 -25.67 -19.96
N PHE A 51 19.29 -25.89 -20.68
CA PHE A 51 19.64 -25.11 -21.87
C PHE A 51 19.59 -25.98 -23.11
N ASP A 52 18.83 -25.54 -24.10
CA ASP A 52 18.71 -26.16 -25.40
C ASP A 52 18.86 -25.13 -26.53
N LYS A 53 18.88 -25.61 -27.77
CA LYS A 53 18.85 -24.72 -28.93
C LYS A 53 17.48 -24.05 -29.03
N PRO A 54 17.41 -22.77 -29.45
CA PRO A 54 16.13 -22.12 -29.69
C PRO A 54 15.35 -22.88 -30.77
N THR A 55 14.06 -23.09 -30.51
CA THR A 55 13.09 -23.67 -31.44
C THR A 55 12.58 -22.59 -32.41
N GLY A 56 12.57 -21.33 -31.98
CA GLY A 56 12.02 -20.21 -32.75
C GLY A 56 10.50 -20.20 -32.81
N GLU A 57 9.84 -20.93 -31.90
CA GLU A 57 8.37 -21.05 -31.86
C GLU A 57 7.69 -19.86 -31.19
N PHE A 58 8.47 -18.97 -30.57
CA PHE A 58 7.98 -17.83 -29.80
C PHE A 58 8.22 -16.51 -30.54
N ASP A 59 7.16 -15.74 -30.70
CA ASP A 59 7.19 -14.38 -31.26
C ASP A 59 7.14 -13.28 -30.17
N THR A 60 6.66 -13.66 -28.99
CA THR A 60 6.34 -12.79 -27.85
C THR A 60 6.56 -13.56 -26.55
N PHE A 61 6.52 -12.85 -25.42
CA PHE A 61 6.50 -13.46 -24.10
C PHE A 61 5.06 -13.54 -23.57
N ARG A 62 4.56 -14.74 -23.26
CA ARG A 62 3.16 -14.96 -22.85
C ARG A 62 3.05 -15.55 -21.45
N VAL A 63 1.99 -15.18 -20.73
CA VAL A 63 1.57 -15.86 -19.49
C VAL A 63 0.47 -16.82 -19.85
N ILE A 64 0.69 -18.11 -19.59
CA ILE A 64 -0.28 -19.17 -19.84
C ILE A 64 -1.13 -19.33 -18.59
N MET A 65 -2.38 -18.91 -18.69
CA MET A 65 -3.36 -19.11 -17.64
C MET A 65 -4.02 -20.49 -17.77
N GLY A 66 -4.13 -21.19 -16.65
CA GLY A 66 -4.86 -22.45 -16.50
C GLY A 66 -6.38 -22.27 -16.51
N ASP A 67 -7.13 -23.23 -15.96
CA ASP A 67 -8.57 -23.06 -15.78
C ASP A 67 -8.86 -21.93 -14.78
N LEU A 68 -9.80 -21.04 -15.13
CA LEU A 68 -10.12 -19.85 -14.34
C LEU A 68 -10.50 -20.20 -12.89
N GLN A 69 -11.18 -21.33 -12.67
CA GLN A 69 -11.58 -21.73 -11.30
C GLN A 69 -10.38 -22.15 -10.46
N GLU A 70 -9.43 -22.88 -11.06
CA GLU A 70 -8.22 -23.36 -10.39
C GLU A 70 -7.29 -22.18 -10.05
N GLU A 71 -7.08 -21.26 -10.98
CA GLU A 71 -6.28 -20.04 -10.74
C GLU A 71 -6.91 -19.11 -9.71
N MET A 72 -8.23 -18.95 -9.73
CA MET A 72 -8.94 -18.18 -8.69
C MET A 72 -8.79 -18.82 -7.32
N PHE A 73 -8.79 -20.16 -7.24
CA PHE A 73 -8.60 -20.88 -5.98
C PHE A 73 -7.16 -20.73 -5.46
N GLU A 74 -6.16 -20.83 -6.33
CA GLU A 74 -4.75 -20.54 -5.99
C GLU A 74 -4.56 -19.08 -5.55
N ALA A 75 -5.16 -18.13 -6.26
CA ALA A 75 -5.11 -16.71 -5.91
C ALA A 75 -5.78 -16.42 -4.55
N ILE A 76 -6.90 -17.07 -4.23
CA ILE A 76 -7.58 -16.94 -2.94
C ILE A 76 -6.78 -17.62 -1.82
N SER A 77 -6.23 -18.82 -2.07
CA SER A 77 -5.44 -19.56 -1.09
C SER A 77 -4.12 -18.86 -0.76
N GLY A 78 -3.36 -18.40 -1.77
CA GLY A 78 -2.20 -17.52 -1.59
C GLY A 78 -2.58 -16.13 -1.04
N GLY A 79 -3.76 -15.64 -1.40
CA GLY A 79 -4.36 -14.39 -0.93
C GLY A 79 -4.84 -14.40 0.51
N THR A 80 -4.87 -15.55 1.20
CA THR A 80 -5.29 -15.64 2.63
C THR A 80 -4.49 -14.71 3.53
N THR A 81 -3.24 -14.42 3.20
CA THR A 81 -2.46 -13.47 3.99
C THR A 81 -2.75 -12.02 3.64
N ALA A 82 -3.04 -11.71 2.38
CA ALA A 82 -3.57 -10.40 2.01
C ALA A 82 -4.91 -10.15 2.73
N VAL A 83 -5.80 -11.14 2.76
CA VAL A 83 -7.05 -11.12 3.53
C VAL A 83 -6.79 -10.94 5.03
N LYS A 84 -5.83 -11.65 5.62
CA LYS A 84 -5.43 -11.44 7.03
C LYS A 84 -4.91 -10.02 7.28
N HIS A 85 -4.19 -9.42 6.33
CA HIS A 85 -3.71 -8.04 6.46
C HIS A 85 -4.85 -7.03 6.35
N ILE A 86 -5.80 -7.26 5.43
CA ILE A 86 -7.03 -6.47 5.29
C ILE A 86 -7.83 -6.55 6.59
N GLN A 87 -8.06 -7.76 7.13
CA GLN A 87 -8.78 -7.93 8.40
C GLN A 87 -8.11 -7.14 9.54
N LYS A 88 -6.79 -7.29 9.72
CA LYS A 88 -6.06 -6.51 10.74
C LYS A 88 -6.14 -5.00 10.54
N THR A 89 -6.22 -4.55 9.30
CA THR A 89 -6.35 -3.13 8.96
C THR A 89 -7.75 -2.64 9.29
N LEU A 90 -8.78 -3.41 8.98
CA LEU A 90 -10.17 -3.13 9.31
C LEU A 90 -10.40 -3.10 10.82
N ASP A 91 -9.88 -4.08 11.56
CA ASP A 91 -9.97 -4.12 13.03
C ASP A 91 -9.34 -2.86 13.67
N ARG A 92 -8.22 -2.38 13.11
CA ARG A 92 -7.57 -1.14 13.57
C ARG A 92 -8.43 0.08 13.29
N MET A 93 -9.05 0.15 12.11
CA MET A 93 -9.94 1.26 11.75
C MET A 93 -11.17 1.31 12.65
N GLU A 94 -11.77 0.18 12.97
CA GLU A 94 -12.90 0.08 13.90
C GLU A 94 -12.52 0.62 15.28
N LYS A 95 -11.39 0.16 15.83
CA LYS A 95 -10.90 0.67 17.12
C LYS A 95 -10.64 2.17 17.10
N THR A 96 -10.02 2.70 16.05
CA THR A 96 -9.77 4.14 15.92
C THR A 96 -11.07 4.93 15.76
N GLN A 97 -12.08 4.38 15.09
CA GLN A 97 -13.42 5.00 15.00
C GLN A 97 -14.10 5.10 16.37
N ASP A 98 -14.01 4.05 17.19
CA ASP A 98 -14.57 4.07 18.55
C ASP A 98 -13.87 5.11 19.44
N GLU A 99 -12.54 5.20 19.38
CA GLU A 99 -11.76 6.21 20.10
C GLU A 99 -12.12 7.65 19.65
N MET A 100 -12.32 7.85 18.34
CA MET A 100 -12.76 9.14 17.81
C MET A 100 -14.18 9.50 18.25
N LYS A 101 -15.12 8.54 18.26
CA LYS A 101 -16.48 8.76 18.76
C LYS A 101 -16.47 9.15 20.23
N GLN A 102 -15.73 8.42 21.06
CA GLN A 102 -15.60 8.74 22.48
C GLN A 102 -15.00 10.14 22.69
N THR A 103 -14.01 10.51 21.88
CA THR A 103 -13.41 11.85 21.94
C THR A 103 -14.42 12.93 21.52
N GLN A 104 -15.24 12.68 20.49
CA GLN A 104 -16.31 13.59 20.06
C GLN A 104 -17.37 13.75 21.14
N ASP A 105 -17.84 12.65 21.74
CA ASP A 105 -18.83 12.69 22.83
C ASP A 105 -18.31 13.49 24.03
N ASN A 106 -17.03 13.29 24.39
CA ASN A 106 -16.38 14.06 25.44
C ASN A 106 -16.34 15.56 25.11
N ILE A 107 -15.98 15.92 23.88
CA ILE A 107 -15.93 17.33 23.44
C ILE A 107 -17.33 17.94 23.42
N LEU A 108 -18.33 17.23 22.89
CA LEU A 108 -19.72 17.69 22.90
C LEU A 108 -20.21 17.96 24.32
N GLY A 109 -19.97 17.03 25.25
CA GLY A 109 -20.33 17.23 26.65
C GLY A 109 -19.64 18.46 27.28
N HIS A 110 -18.39 18.74 26.94
CA HIS A 110 -17.72 19.96 27.38
C HIS A 110 -18.34 21.22 26.75
N VAL A 111 -18.67 21.19 25.45
CA VAL A 111 -19.28 22.33 24.73
C VAL A 111 -20.66 22.67 25.25
N GLU A 112 -21.48 21.67 25.60
CA GLU A 112 -22.81 21.87 26.20
C GLU A 112 -22.77 22.62 27.54
N HIS A 113 -21.63 22.58 28.23
CA HIS A 113 -21.44 23.25 29.53
C HIS A 113 -20.70 24.59 29.41
N ILE A 114 -20.34 25.02 28.20
CA ILE A 114 -19.80 26.36 27.98
C ILE A 114 -20.96 27.36 28.13
N PRO A 115 -20.94 28.24 29.15
CA PRO A 115 -21.97 29.26 29.27
C PRO A 115 -21.91 30.17 28.03
N ALA A 116 -23.08 30.52 27.49
CA ALA A 116 -23.16 31.47 26.41
C ALA A 116 -22.43 32.75 26.83
N ILE A 117 -21.44 33.16 26.04
CA ILE A 117 -20.81 34.47 26.21
C ILE A 117 -21.89 35.47 25.86
N GLU A 118 -22.49 36.11 26.86
CA GLU A 118 -23.27 37.31 26.62
C GLU A 118 -22.33 38.34 25.98
N GLU A 119 -22.71 38.84 24.81
CA GLU A 119 -21.96 39.85 24.07
C GLU A 119 -21.90 41.11 24.93
N ASN A 120 -20.85 41.25 25.74
CA ASN A 120 -20.63 42.45 26.51
C ASN A 120 -20.18 43.55 25.54
N THR A 121 -21.10 44.45 25.16
CA THR A 121 -20.79 45.62 24.33
C THR A 121 -19.95 46.67 25.07
N ALA A 122 -19.56 46.43 26.33
CA ALA A 122 -18.69 47.32 27.09
C ALA A 122 -17.22 46.88 26.96
N ASP A 123 -16.60 47.28 25.84
CA ASP A 123 -15.29 47.94 25.76
C ASP A 123 -14.76 47.80 24.31
N THR A 124 -15.15 48.74 23.45
CA THR A 124 -14.59 48.84 22.09
C THR A 124 -13.31 49.68 22.05
N SER A 125 -12.64 49.88 23.19
CA SER A 125 -11.36 50.59 23.19
C SER A 125 -10.31 49.76 22.47
N PRO A 126 -9.53 50.35 21.54
CA PRO A 126 -8.46 49.63 20.86
C PRO A 126 -7.49 49.03 21.88
N ILE A 127 -7.32 47.70 21.85
CA ILE A 127 -6.34 47.00 22.69
C ILE A 127 -4.94 47.51 22.31
N HIS A 128 -4.37 48.38 23.14
CA HIS A 128 -2.97 48.77 23.03
C HIS A 128 -2.10 47.69 23.68
N TRP A 129 -1.46 46.86 22.85
CA TRP A 129 -0.45 45.91 23.32
C TRP A 129 0.81 46.69 23.73
N ALA A 130 1.15 46.68 25.02
CA ALA A 130 2.44 47.19 25.49
C ALA A 130 3.55 46.26 24.98
N ASN A 131 4.52 46.83 24.27
CA ASN A 131 5.66 46.11 23.73
C ASN A 131 6.66 45.82 24.85
N SER A 132 6.41 44.79 25.68
CA SER A 132 7.39 44.31 26.66
C SER A 132 8.32 43.28 26.00
N SER A 133 9.58 43.67 25.85
CA SER A 133 10.68 42.85 25.33
C SER A 133 11.06 41.73 26.30
N THR A 134 10.29 40.64 26.33
CA THR A 134 10.74 39.30 26.78
C THR A 134 9.77 38.21 26.30
N GLY A 135 10.21 37.43 25.31
CA GLY A 135 9.90 36.01 25.07
C GLY A 135 8.46 35.54 24.85
N TRP A 136 8.21 34.99 23.66
CA TRP A 136 7.10 34.12 23.16
C TRP A 136 6.02 34.78 22.26
N PRO A 137 5.54 34.06 21.21
CA PRO A 137 5.23 34.66 19.90
C PRO A 137 3.77 35.12 19.72
N LYS A 138 3.63 36.15 18.88
CA LYS A 138 2.35 36.72 18.42
C LYS A 138 1.59 35.72 17.54
N TRP A 139 0.39 35.33 17.93
CA TRP A 139 -0.57 34.67 17.05
C TRP A 139 -1.34 35.74 16.27
N ASN A 140 -1.22 35.73 14.95
CA ASN A 140 -1.93 36.64 14.06
C ASN A 140 -2.93 35.81 13.25
N THR A 141 -4.21 35.85 13.60
CA THR A 141 -5.27 35.20 12.81
C THR A 141 -6.15 36.26 12.16
N ARG A 142 -5.92 36.47 10.86
CA ARG A 142 -6.80 37.24 9.97
C ARG A 142 -7.74 36.28 9.26
N TRP A 143 -9.04 36.40 9.52
CA TRP A 143 -10.06 35.77 8.68
C TRP A 143 -10.34 36.66 7.47
N LEU A 144 -10.22 36.13 6.26
CA LEU A 144 -10.63 36.81 5.03
C LEU A 144 -12.01 36.27 4.61
N ARG A 145 -12.93 37.20 4.32
CA ARG A 145 -14.09 36.96 3.45
C ARG A 145 -13.64 36.91 2.00
#